data_AF-A0A653C3L4-F1
#
_entry.id   AF-A0A653C3L4-F1
#
_cell.length_a   1.000
_cell.length_b   1.000
_cell.length_c   1.000
_cell.angle_alpha   90.00
_cell.angle_beta   90.00
_cell.angle_gamma   90.00
#
_symmetry.space_group_name_H-M   'P 1'
#
loop_
_entity.id
_entity.type
_entity.pdbx_description
1 polymer ?
#
loop_
_entity_poly.entity_id
_entity_poly.type
_entity_poly.pdbx_seq_one_letter_code
_entity_poly.pdbx_strand_id
1 'polypeptide(L)'
;MGMLTGRYDPTSHQRTKLLQAVKLDREVRLGLHQYELYAAVVHCGSSVDSGHYYTFAKDGAEWFKFNDCSVGRTTAENLCRLKPPETPYILFYSRVDVSEPEALPCTILPDRLQVALTKDHSEYEAEKRQLSQKILTPRRNQNDDPPPPGCGGGGFSATSSNMFVC
;
A
#
# COMPACT_ATOMS: atom_id res chain seq x y z
N MET A 1 -6.31 -16.20 17.94
CA MET A 1 -5.03 -16.93 18.14
C MET A 1 -3.97 -16.17 17.37
N GLY A 2 -3.16 -15.34 18.04
CA GLY A 2 -2.11 -14.56 17.36
C GLY A 2 -0.88 -15.42 17.14
N MET A 3 -0.31 -15.43 15.93
CA MET A 3 1.00 -16.04 15.73
C MET A 3 2.05 -15.17 16.42
N LEU A 4 2.77 -15.73 17.39
CA LEU A 4 3.98 -15.09 17.92
C LEU A 4 5.02 -15.08 16.79
N THR A 5 5.16 -13.95 16.09
CA THR A 5 6.14 -13.80 15.00
C THR A 5 7.50 -13.29 15.48
N GLY A 6 7.67 -13.08 16.79
CA GLY A 6 8.92 -12.67 17.41
C GLY A 6 9.26 -13.51 18.64
N ARG A 7 10.54 -13.81 18.83
CA ARG A 7 11.09 -14.30 20.10
C ARG A 7 11.86 -13.18 20.79
N TYR A 8 11.73 -13.11 22.10
CA TYR A 8 12.51 -12.23 22.94
C TYR A 8 13.48 -13.06 23.77
N ASP A 9 14.76 -12.73 23.72
CA ASP A 9 15.77 -13.27 24.62
C ASP A 9 15.95 -12.28 25.79
N PRO A 10 15.54 -12.65 27.02
CA PRO A 10 15.67 -11.78 28.17
C PRO A 10 17.13 -11.54 28.60
N THR A 11 18.07 -12.38 28.16
CA THR A 11 19.49 -12.29 28.55
C THR A 11 20.22 -11.25 27.70
N SER A 12 20.05 -11.30 26.38
CA SER A 12 20.64 -10.35 25.45
C SER A 12 19.77 -9.11 25.20
N HIS A 13 18.53 -9.11 25.72
CA HIS A 13 17.48 -8.15 25.41
C HIS A 13 17.18 -8.02 23.90
N GLN A 14 17.53 -9.03 23.11
CA GLN A 14 17.32 -9.02 21.67
C GLN A 14 15.97 -9.63 21.27
N ARG A 15 15.40 -9.08 20.20
CA ARG A 15 14.19 -9.59 19.55
C ARG A 15 14.57 -10.20 18.21
N THR A 16 14.10 -11.40 17.93
CA THR A 16 14.35 -12.08 16.66
C THR A 16 13.03 -12.46 16.01
N LYS A 17 12.88 -12.17 14.71
CA LYS A 17 11.69 -12.56 13.96
C LYS A 17 11.73 -14.06 13.68
N LEU A 18 10.59 -14.72 13.87
CA LEU A 18 10.42 -16.11 13.47
C LEU A 18 10.04 -16.17 11.99
N LEU A 19 10.97 -16.67 11.19
CA LEU A 19 10.83 -16.85 9.75
C LEU A 19 10.42 -18.27 9.36
N GLN A 20 10.05 -19.11 10.33
CA GLN A 20 9.59 -20.46 10.05
C GLN A 20 8.30 -20.41 9.22
N ALA A 21 8.24 -21.20 8.16
CA ALA A 21 7.03 -21.35 7.36
C ALA A 21 5.92 -21.95 8.22
N VAL A 22 4.78 -21.26 8.28
CA VAL A 22 3.57 -21.73 8.97
C VAL A 22 2.58 -22.17 7.91
N LYS A 23 2.04 -23.38 8.06
CA LYS A 23 0.93 -23.85 7.22
C LYS A 23 -0.32 -23.05 7.60
N LEU A 24 -0.95 -22.43 6.61
CA LEU A 24 -2.19 -21.70 6.77
C LEU A 24 -3.37 -22.59 6.41
N ASP A 25 -4.28 -22.78 7.35
CA ASP A 25 -5.52 -23.51 7.12
C ASP A 25 -6.60 -22.52 6.63
N ARG A 26 -7.21 -22.81 5.48
CA ARG A 26 -8.28 -21.97 4.92
C ARG A 26 -9.54 -21.97 5.76
N GLU A 27 -9.80 -23.08 6.42
CA GLU A 27 -10.95 -23.27 7.27
C GLU A 27 -10.50 -23.84 8.60
N VAL A 28 -11.05 -23.31 9.69
CA VAL A 28 -10.80 -23.80 11.04
C VAL A 28 -12.13 -24.02 11.75
N ARG A 29 -12.20 -25.07 12.56
CA ARG A 29 -13.37 -25.37 13.40
C ARG A 29 -13.02 -25.11 14.85
N LEU A 30 -13.80 -24.25 15.50
CA LEU A 30 -13.66 -23.92 16.91
C LEU A 30 -14.99 -24.21 17.61
N GLY A 31 -15.03 -25.28 18.40
CA GLY A 31 -16.27 -25.78 19.00
C GLY A 31 -17.26 -26.23 17.92
N LEU A 32 -18.46 -25.64 17.92
CA LEU A 32 -19.53 -25.94 16.97
C LEU A 32 -19.51 -25.05 15.72
N HIS A 33 -18.62 -24.05 15.67
CA HIS A 33 -18.60 -23.06 14.60
C HIS A 33 -17.45 -23.33 13.63
N GLN A 34 -17.73 -23.07 12.35
CA GLN A 34 -16.76 -23.12 11.27
C GLN A 34 -16.39 -21.69 10.86
N TYR A 35 -15.11 -21.49 10.60
CA TYR A 35 -14.56 -20.20 10.22
C TYR A 35 -13.76 -20.33 8.94
N GLU A 36 -13.87 -19.35 8.05
CA GLU A 36 -13.11 -19.24 6.80
C GLU A 36 -12.10 -18.09 6.89
N LEU A 37 -10.88 -18.31 6.43
CA LEU A 37 -9.86 -17.29 6.29
C LEU A 37 -10.27 -16.32 5.17
N TYR A 38 -10.44 -15.05 5.50
CA TYR A 38 -10.80 -14.03 4.50
C TYR A 38 -9.75 -12.93 4.36
N ALA A 39 -8.82 -12.76 5.31
CA ALA A 39 -7.71 -11.83 5.15
C ALA A 39 -6.47 -12.24 5.97
N ALA A 40 -5.31 -11.75 5.56
CA ALA A 40 -4.05 -11.93 6.26
C ALA A 40 -3.13 -10.72 6.06
N VAL A 41 -2.61 -10.18 7.16
CA VAL A 41 -1.50 -9.22 7.14
C VAL A 41 -0.20 -9.99 7.05
N VAL A 42 0.67 -9.60 6.12
CA VAL A 42 1.99 -10.18 5.90
C VAL A 42 3.04 -9.14 6.27
N HIS A 43 4.05 -9.58 7.01
CA HIS A 43 5.26 -8.80 7.27
C HIS A 43 6.41 -9.36 6.44
N CYS A 44 6.97 -8.54 5.55
CA CYS A 44 8.17 -8.84 4.76
C CYS A 44 9.38 -8.16 5.40
N GLY A 45 10.25 -8.95 6.03
CA GLY A 45 11.44 -8.42 6.71
C GLY A 45 12.10 -9.49 7.57
N SER A 46 13.38 -9.33 7.89
CA SER A 46 14.13 -10.29 8.72
C SER A 46 14.19 -9.91 10.19
N SER A 47 13.87 -8.67 10.54
CA SER A 47 13.85 -8.16 11.91
C SER A 47 12.40 -8.05 12.43
N VAL A 48 12.23 -7.87 13.74
CA VAL A 48 10.91 -7.59 14.33
C VAL A 48 10.58 -6.10 14.25
N ASP A 49 11.61 -5.25 14.22
CA ASP A 49 11.48 -3.80 14.36
C ASP A 49 11.44 -3.07 13.01
N SER A 50 11.73 -3.76 11.92
CA SER A 50 11.72 -3.20 10.56
C SER A 50 11.29 -4.21 9.49
N GLY A 51 10.61 -3.69 8.49
CA GLY A 51 10.16 -4.42 7.32
C GLY A 51 8.98 -3.72 6.66
N HIS A 52 8.36 -4.42 5.73
CA HIS A 52 7.24 -3.92 4.93
C HIS A 52 5.97 -4.72 5.23
N TYR A 53 4.84 -4.04 5.35
CA TYR A 53 3.56 -4.67 5.61
C TYR A 53 2.67 -4.57 4.39
N TYR A 54 2.00 -5.67 4.07
CA TYR A 54 0.98 -5.70 3.03
C TYR A 54 -0.08 -6.74 3.37
N THR A 55 -1.23 -6.68 2.71
CA THR A 55 -2.39 -7.49 3.10
C THR A 55 -2.90 -8.32 1.92
N PHE A 56 -3.27 -9.57 2.20
CA PHE A 56 -4.17 -10.34 1.35
C PHE A 56 -5.57 -10.23 1.92
N ALA A 57 -6.57 -9.93 1.12
CA ALA A 57 -7.96 -9.99 1.55
C ALA A 57 -8.88 -10.47 0.44
N LYS A 58 -9.95 -11.15 0.83
CA LYS A 58 -11.02 -11.65 -0.02
C LYS A 58 -12.12 -10.58 -0.10
N ASP A 59 -12.57 -10.30 -1.30
CA ASP A 59 -13.77 -9.51 -1.57
C ASP A 59 -14.75 -10.37 -2.38
N GLY A 60 -15.89 -10.69 -1.79
CA GLY A 60 -16.78 -11.74 -2.29
C GLY A 60 -16.06 -13.09 -2.39
N ALA A 61 -15.83 -13.56 -3.62
CA ALA A 61 -15.12 -14.82 -3.89
C ALA A 61 -13.64 -14.61 -4.31
N GLU A 62 -13.25 -13.37 -4.61
CA GLU A 62 -11.97 -13.05 -5.25
C GLU A 62 -10.94 -12.59 -4.23
N TRP A 63 -9.67 -12.97 -4.43
CA TRP A 63 -8.57 -12.55 -3.58
C TRP A 63 -7.80 -11.40 -4.19
N PHE A 64 -7.39 -10.48 -3.33
CA PHE A 64 -6.58 -9.31 -3.69
C PHE A 64 -5.37 -9.19 -2.76
N LYS A 65 -4.25 -8.71 -3.32
CA LYS A 65 -3.06 -8.28 -2.59
C LYS A 65 -3.06 -6.75 -2.59
N PHE A 66 -3.18 -6.18 -1.40
CA PHE A 66 -3.11 -4.76 -1.10
C PHE A 66 -1.71 -4.43 -0.63
N ASN A 67 -0.93 -3.76 -1.48
CA ASN A 67 0.43 -3.35 -1.23
C ASN A 67 0.54 -1.84 -1.40
N ASP A 68 0.22 -1.11 -0.33
CA ASP A 68 0.12 0.36 -0.31
C ASP A 68 -0.78 0.90 -1.43
N CYS A 69 -0.24 1.69 -2.37
CA CYS A 69 -0.95 2.26 -3.51
C CYS A 69 -1.26 1.24 -4.62
N SER A 70 -0.73 0.01 -4.52
CA SER A 70 -0.89 -1.03 -5.54
C SER A 70 -1.82 -2.13 -5.06
N VAL A 71 -2.96 -2.28 -5.71
CA VAL A 71 -3.91 -3.37 -5.48
C VAL A 71 -3.95 -4.27 -6.70
N GLY A 72 -3.73 -5.57 -6.50
CA GLY A 72 -3.73 -6.55 -7.58
C GLY A 72 -4.51 -7.80 -7.21
N ARG A 73 -5.19 -8.39 -8.19
CA ARG A 73 -5.82 -9.71 -8.03
C ARG A 73 -4.76 -10.77 -7.74
N THR A 74 -5.11 -11.73 -6.89
CA THR A 74 -4.23 -12.82 -6.46
C THR A 74 -5.06 -14.06 -6.12
N THR A 75 -4.46 -15.06 -5.50
CA THR A 75 -5.16 -16.27 -5.06
C THR A 75 -4.78 -16.63 -3.63
N ALA A 76 -5.65 -17.40 -2.94
CA ALA A 76 -5.36 -17.92 -1.60
C ALA A 76 -4.11 -18.81 -1.58
N GLU A 77 -3.80 -19.50 -2.70
CA GLU A 77 -2.58 -20.31 -2.81
C GLU A 77 -1.31 -19.46 -2.75
N ASN A 78 -1.33 -18.21 -3.25
CA ASN A 78 -0.18 -17.31 -3.14
C ASN A 78 0.12 -16.95 -1.68
N LEU A 79 -0.93 -16.72 -0.88
CA LEU A 79 -0.80 -16.52 0.56
C LEU A 79 -0.26 -17.77 1.27
N CYS A 80 -0.68 -18.97 0.86
CA CYS A 80 -0.18 -20.22 1.43
C CYS A 80 1.27 -20.55 1.04
N ARG A 81 1.79 -19.95 -0.04
CA ARG A 81 3.13 -20.20 -0.59
C ARG A 81 4.15 -19.11 -0.23
N LEU A 82 3.84 -18.26 0.74
CA LEU A 82 4.78 -17.24 1.23
C LEU A 82 6.10 -17.90 1.65
N LYS A 83 7.20 -17.23 1.33
CA LYS A 83 8.56 -17.66 1.67
C LYS A 83 9.25 -16.57 2.49
N PRO A 84 10.20 -16.92 3.37
CA PRO A 84 11.02 -15.93 4.05
C PRO A 84 11.64 -14.93 3.05
N PRO A 85 11.68 -13.62 3.39
CA PRO A 85 11.37 -13.03 4.70
C PRO A 85 9.89 -12.67 4.91
N GLU A 86 8.99 -13.10 4.02
CA GLU A 86 7.55 -12.88 4.14
C GLU A 86 6.93 -13.89 5.10
N THR A 87 6.27 -13.37 6.13
CA THR A 87 5.60 -14.20 7.13
C THR A 87 4.20 -13.66 7.40
N PRO A 88 3.17 -14.52 7.41
CA PRO A 88 1.86 -14.11 7.91
C PRO A 88 2.00 -13.65 9.36
N TYR A 89 1.46 -12.47 9.67
CA TYR A 89 1.54 -11.86 11.00
C TYR A 89 0.20 -11.93 11.72
N ILE A 90 -0.86 -11.51 11.05
CA ILE A 90 -2.23 -11.52 11.58
C ILE A 90 -3.11 -12.21 10.57
N LEU A 91 -3.92 -13.17 11.01
CA LEU A 91 -4.92 -13.86 10.20
C LEU A 91 -6.32 -13.45 10.65
N PHE A 92 -7.19 -13.20 9.70
CA PHE A 92 -8.58 -12.86 9.94
C PHE A 92 -9.49 -13.96 9.41
N TYR A 93 -10.33 -14.45 10.30
CA TYR A 93 -11.29 -15.51 10.03
C TYR A 93 -12.70 -14.98 10.31
N SER A 94 -13.64 -15.23 9.40
CA SER A 94 -15.05 -14.92 9.58
C SER A 94 -15.84 -16.20 9.81
N ARG A 95 -16.96 -16.09 10.52
CA ARG A 95 -17.83 -17.23 10.81
C ARG A 95 -18.67 -17.55 9.58
N VAL A 96 -18.68 -18.82 9.16
CA VAL A 96 -19.44 -19.26 7.96
C VAL A 96 -20.94 -19.22 8.20
N ASP A 97 -21.39 -19.35 9.45
CA ASP A 97 -22.82 -19.30 9.83
C ASP A 97 -23.35 -17.87 10.03
N VAL A 98 -22.52 -16.85 9.77
CA VAL A 98 -22.90 -15.44 9.82
C VAL A 98 -22.76 -14.87 8.42
N SER A 99 -23.85 -14.33 7.86
CA SER A 99 -23.79 -13.65 6.57
C SER A 99 -22.95 -12.38 6.67
N GLU A 100 -22.11 -12.13 5.67
CA GLU A 100 -21.42 -10.85 5.50
C GLU A 100 -22.47 -9.71 5.47
N PRO A 101 -22.22 -8.58 6.16
CA PRO A 101 -23.12 -7.44 6.10
C PRO A 101 -23.19 -6.91 4.67
N GLU A 102 -24.39 -6.56 4.23
CA GLU A 102 -24.60 -6.01 2.89
C GLU A 102 -23.81 -4.71 2.71
N ALA A 103 -23.19 -4.55 1.52
CA ALA A 103 -22.41 -3.36 1.21
C ALA A 103 -23.31 -2.12 1.31
N LEU A 104 -23.00 -1.26 2.27
CA LEU A 104 -23.77 -0.04 2.50
C LEU A 104 -23.54 0.95 1.35
N PRO A 105 -24.60 1.49 0.71
CA PRO A 105 -24.44 2.50 -0.32
C PRO A 105 -23.85 3.80 0.24
N CYS A 106 -23.08 4.52 -0.57
CA CYS A 106 -22.51 5.83 -0.19
C CYS A 106 -23.55 6.87 0.23
N THR A 107 -24.83 6.69 -0.14
CA THR A 107 -25.93 7.56 0.26
C THR A 107 -26.24 7.53 1.76
N ILE A 108 -25.69 6.55 2.49
CA ILE A 108 -25.79 6.44 3.96
C ILE A 108 -24.81 7.40 4.66
N LEU A 109 -23.81 7.93 3.93
CA LEU A 109 -22.89 8.90 4.50
C LEU A 109 -23.60 10.23 4.78
N PRO A 110 -23.33 10.92 5.91
CA PRO A 110 -23.85 12.25 6.16
C PRO A 110 -23.54 13.25 5.03
N ASP A 111 -24.45 14.18 4.75
CA ASP A 111 -24.32 15.16 3.65
C ASP A 111 -22.96 15.86 3.60
N ARG A 112 -22.43 16.26 4.77
CA ARG A 112 -21.12 16.91 4.87
C ARG A 112 -19.98 16.07 4.28
N LEU A 113 -20.05 14.74 4.41
CA LEU A 113 -19.04 13.82 3.87
C LEU A 113 -19.27 13.59 2.38
N GLN A 114 -20.52 13.52 1.93
CA GLN A 114 -20.84 13.40 0.49
C GLN A 114 -20.32 14.61 -0.30
N VAL A 115 -20.50 15.82 0.24
CA VAL A 115 -19.97 17.06 -0.35
C VAL A 115 -18.45 17.05 -0.39
N ALA A 116 -17.79 16.66 0.71
CA ALA A 116 -16.34 16.58 0.77
C ALA A 116 -15.77 15.58 -0.26
N LEU A 117 -16.36 14.39 -0.37
CA LEU A 117 -15.96 13.36 -1.33
C LEU A 117 -16.13 13.83 -2.79
N THR A 118 -17.25 14.48 -3.09
CA THR A 118 -17.53 14.98 -4.45
C THR A 118 -16.52 16.05 -4.85
N LYS A 119 -16.19 16.94 -3.91
CA LYS A 119 -15.16 17.97 -4.12
C LYS A 119 -13.79 17.34 -4.37
N ASP A 120 -13.34 16.43 -3.50
CA ASP A 120 -12.05 15.74 -3.63
C ASP A 120 -11.93 14.97 -4.96
N HIS A 121 -12.99 14.24 -5.35
CA HIS A 121 -13.04 13.56 -6.64
C HIS A 121 -12.92 14.54 -7.82
N SER A 122 -13.57 15.70 -7.75
CA SER A 122 -13.50 16.72 -8.81
C SER A 122 -12.11 17.33 -8.95
N GLU A 123 -11.40 17.52 -7.84
CA GLU A 123 -10.03 18.03 -7.79
C GLU A 123 -9.05 16.98 -8.36
N TYR A 124 -9.16 15.73 -7.93
CA TYR A 124 -8.36 14.62 -8.46
C TYR A 124 -8.51 14.44 -9.98
N GLU A 125 -9.75 14.48 -10.49
CA GLU A 125 -10.00 14.37 -11.93
C GLU A 125 -9.42 15.57 -12.71
N ALA A 126 -9.42 16.77 -12.13
CA ALA A 126 -8.77 17.94 -12.74
C ALA A 126 -7.24 17.80 -12.78
N GLU A 127 -6.62 17.34 -11.70
CA GLU A 127 -5.17 17.07 -11.64
C GLU A 127 -4.76 16.01 -12.66
N LYS A 128 -5.51 14.90 -12.74
CA LYS A 128 -5.26 13.81 -13.69
C LYS A 128 -5.35 14.28 -15.14
N ARG A 129 -6.32 15.14 -15.48
CA ARG A 129 -6.44 15.76 -16.82
C ARG A 129 -5.25 16.67 -17.12
N GLN A 130 -4.81 17.50 -16.17
CA GLN A 130 -3.66 18.38 -16.35
C GLN A 130 -2.35 17.59 -16.55
N LEU A 131 -2.14 16.52 -15.78
CA LEU A 131 -0.97 15.64 -15.94
C LEU A 131 -0.97 14.99 -17.32
N SER A 132 -2.11 14.49 -17.77
CA SER A 132 -2.27 13.89 -19.10
C SER A 132 -1.99 14.90 -20.22
N GLN A 133 -2.45 16.15 -20.08
CA GLN A 133 -2.18 17.22 -21.04
C GLN A 133 -0.69 17.63 -21.06
N LYS A 134 -0.02 17.70 -19.90
CA LYS A 134 1.41 18.02 -19.80
C LYS A 134 2.30 16.95 -20.44
N ILE A 135 1.88 15.67 -20.40
CA ILE A 135 2.58 14.57 -21.06
C ILE A 135 2.43 14.65 -22.59
N LEU A 136 1.30 15.16 -23.09
CA LEU A 136 0.98 15.26 -24.52
C LEU A 136 1.48 16.54 -25.20
N THR A 137 1.78 17.60 -24.44
CA THR A 137 2.38 18.81 -25.03
C THR A 137 3.87 18.59 -25.30
N PRO A 138 4.34 18.66 -26.57
CA PRO A 138 5.77 18.75 -26.81
C PRO A 138 6.26 20.04 -26.16
N ARG A 139 7.38 19.98 -25.42
CA ARG A 139 8.10 21.18 -25.00
C ARG A 139 8.42 22.00 -26.24
N ARG A 140 7.64 23.05 -26.49
CA ARG A 140 7.97 24.05 -27.51
C ARG A 140 9.27 24.69 -27.02
N ASN A 141 10.39 24.36 -27.66
CA ASN A 141 11.69 24.95 -27.37
C ASN A 141 11.53 26.48 -27.41
N GLN A 142 11.58 27.10 -26.23
CA GLN A 142 11.46 28.54 -26.05
C GLN A 142 12.84 29.20 -26.21
N ASN A 143 13.60 28.75 -27.21
CA ASN A 143 14.98 29.21 -27.46
C ASN A 143 15.04 30.35 -28.47
N ASP A 144 13.91 30.81 -28.99
CA ASP A 144 13.83 31.83 -30.04
C ASP A 144 13.36 33.21 -29.52
N ASP A 145 13.38 33.44 -28.21
CA ASP A 145 13.17 34.79 -27.67
C ASP A 145 14.49 35.59 -27.77
N PRO A 146 14.53 36.70 -28.52
CA PRO A 146 15.73 37.53 -28.62
C PRO A 146 16.04 38.18 -27.27
N PRO A 147 17.33 38.29 -26.88
CA PRO A 147 17.69 38.86 -25.58
C PRO A 147 17.30 40.34 -25.52
N PRO A 148 16.89 40.84 -24.33
CA PRO A 148 16.51 42.23 -24.16
C PRO A 148 17.70 43.17 -24.45
N PRO A 149 17.45 44.34 -25.07
CA PRO A 149 18.51 45.24 -25.46
C PRO A 149 19.03 46.02 -24.24
N GLY A 150 20.28 45.73 -23.85
CA GLY A 150 21.15 46.67 -23.15
C GLY A 150 21.20 46.55 -21.62
N CYS A 151 22.26 45.93 -21.10
CA CYS A 151 23.16 46.55 -20.12
C CYS A 151 24.45 45.71 -20.05
N GLY A 152 25.59 46.31 -20.36
CA GLY A 152 26.88 45.63 -20.42
C GLY A 152 27.59 45.53 -19.06
N GLY A 153 28.64 44.70 -19.04
CA GLY A 153 29.81 44.92 -18.19
C GLY A 153 30.17 43.84 -17.17
N GLY A 154 31.10 42.96 -17.57
CA GLY A 154 32.33 42.65 -16.80
C GLY A 154 32.30 41.60 -15.67
N GLY A 155 33.00 40.46 -15.91
CA GLY A 155 33.67 39.59 -14.91
C GLY A 155 32.76 38.90 -13.87
N PHE A 156 33.01 37.72 -13.30
CA PHE A 156 34.20 36.94 -13.05
C PHE A 156 33.76 35.48 -12.76
N SER A 157 34.71 34.56 -12.92
CA SER A 157 34.73 33.13 -12.60
C SER A 157 33.90 32.63 -11.40
N ALA A 158 33.22 31.48 -11.55
CA ALA A 158 33.63 30.19 -10.95
C ALA A 158 32.46 29.24 -10.62
N THR A 159 32.64 27.99 -11.08
CA THR A 159 32.25 26.69 -10.49
C THR A 159 30.79 26.26 -10.42
N SER A 160 30.56 25.22 -11.22
CA SER A 160 29.59 24.13 -11.10
C SER A 160 29.42 23.57 -9.69
N SER A 161 28.18 23.29 -9.30
CA SER A 161 27.65 21.93 -9.12
C SER A 161 26.25 21.97 -8.51
N ASN A 162 25.27 21.41 -9.22
CA ASN A 162 23.91 21.20 -8.74
C ASN A 162 23.88 20.10 -7.67
N MET A 163 23.31 20.38 -6.49
CA MET A 163 22.90 19.35 -5.53
C MET A 163 21.46 18.94 -5.81
N PHE A 164 21.25 17.68 -6.22
CA PHE A 164 19.99 16.98 -6.02
C PHE A 164 20.15 16.07 -4.80
N VAL A 165 19.15 16.09 -3.91
CA VAL A 165 19.04 15.22 -2.74
C VAL A 165 18.01 14.14 -3.07
N CYS A 166 18.37 12.88 -2.83
CA CYS A 166 17.43 11.77 -2.63
C CYS A 166 17.36 11.47 -1.13
#